data_AF-A0A1F2JMF2-F1
#
_entry.id   AF-A0A1F2JMF2-F1
#
_cell.length_a   1.000
_cell.length_b   1.000
_cell.length_c   1.000
_cell.angle_alpha   90.00
_cell.angle_beta   90.00
_cell.angle_gamma   90.00
#
_symmetry.space_group_name_H-M   'P 1'
#
loop_
_entity.id
_entity.type
_entity.pdbx_description
1 polymer ?
#
loop_
_entity_poly.entity_id
_entity_poly.type
_entity_poly.pdbx_seq_one_letter_code
_entity_poly.pdbx_strand_id
1 'polypeptide(L)'
;MLKQLVDTRYSRIIGILILLFATAGSLSGQSRKVIDFNGGWWFKRDSSQQYSNGRKGEGWRKLDLPHDWSIEMPFRESSPAGSGAAYLDGGVGWYQKTFKLARAEQGQRIFIAFEGVYENSEVWINGHFLGKRPNGYIGFEYELSPYLYWDGRENLL
;
A
#
# COMPACT_ATOMS: atom_id res chain seq x y z
N MET A 1 -38.15 61.42 9.54
CA MET A 1 -37.31 60.72 10.53
C MET A 1 -37.50 59.19 10.56
N LEU A 2 -38.67 58.63 10.21
CA LEU A 2 -38.89 57.16 10.24
C LEU A 2 -38.28 56.34 9.09
N LYS A 3 -37.86 56.94 7.97
CA LYS A 3 -37.32 56.19 6.80
C LYS A 3 -35.85 55.77 6.95
N GLN A 4 -35.04 56.49 7.72
CA GLN A 4 -33.60 56.18 7.89
C GLN A 4 -33.31 55.03 8.88
N LEU A 5 -34.28 54.67 9.74
CA LEU A 5 -34.15 53.61 10.75
C LEU A 5 -34.44 52.19 10.23
N VAL A 6 -34.97 52.09 9.01
CA VAL A 6 -35.31 50.81 8.36
C VAL A 6 -34.11 50.31 7.55
N ASP A 7 -33.42 51.20 6.82
CA ASP A 7 -32.28 50.87 5.96
C ASP A 7 -31.07 50.29 6.71
N THR A 8 -30.81 50.74 7.93
CA THR A 8 -29.65 50.29 8.72
C THR A 8 -29.80 48.87 9.26
N ARG A 9 -31.04 48.37 9.45
CA ARG A 9 -31.29 47.01 9.94
C ARG A 9 -31.08 45.97 8.83
N TYR A 10 -31.49 46.28 7.60
CA TYR A 10 -31.28 45.40 6.45
C TYR A 10 -29.80 45.33 6.04
N SER A 11 -29.06 46.44 6.12
CA SER A 11 -27.63 46.49 5.78
C SER A 11 -26.76 45.61 6.70
N ARG A 12 -27.08 45.53 8.00
CA ARG A 12 -26.40 44.63 8.95
C ARG A 12 -26.73 43.15 8.72
N ILE A 13 -27.97 42.83 8.35
CA ILE A 13 -28.41 41.46 8.06
C ILE A 13 -27.79 40.94 6.75
N ILE A 14 -27.70 41.79 5.73
CA ILE A 14 -27.02 41.47 4.46
C ILE A 14 -25.52 41.26 4.67
N GLY A 15 -24.87 42.07 5.52
CA GLY A 15 -23.45 41.89 5.87
C GLY A 15 -23.16 40.56 6.59
N ILE A 16 -24.06 40.11 7.48
CA ILE A 16 -23.94 38.82 8.18
C ILE A 16 -24.18 37.63 7.22
N LEU A 17 -25.13 37.76 6.28
CA LEU A 17 -25.39 36.75 5.24
C LEU A 17 -24.21 36.60 4.26
N ILE A 18 -23.52 37.69 3.92
CA ILE A 18 -22.32 37.66 3.06
C ILE A 18 -21.14 37.03 3.82
N LEU A 19 -21.00 37.26 5.13
CA LEU A 19 -19.96 36.61 5.95
C LEU A 19 -20.17 35.09 6.10
N LEU A 20 -21.43 34.64 6.18
CA LEU A 20 -21.78 33.21 6.28
C LEU A 20 -21.56 32.45 4.96
N PHE A 21 -21.67 33.13 3.81
CA PHE A 21 -21.35 32.54 2.50
C PHE A 21 -19.84 32.45 2.23
N ALA A 22 -19.03 33.34 2.84
CA ALA A 22 -17.58 33.34 2.70
C ALA A 22 -16.88 32.21 3.47
N THR A 23 -17.56 31.56 4.42
CA THR A 23 -17.03 30.42 5.19
C THR A 23 -17.39 29.06 4.61
N ALA A 24 -18.03 29.00 3.43
CA ALA A 24 -18.14 27.76 2.65
C ALA A 24 -16.77 27.44 2.02
N GLY A 25 -15.75 27.22 2.87
CA GLY A 25 -14.49 26.65 2.44
C GLY A 25 -14.79 25.32 1.77
N SER A 26 -14.40 25.18 0.51
CA SER A 26 -14.53 23.92 -0.20
C SER A 26 -13.80 22.84 0.59
N LEU A 27 -14.56 21.91 1.18
CA LEU A 27 -14.02 20.63 1.62
C LEU A 27 -13.59 19.88 0.36
N SER A 28 -12.37 20.13 -0.08
CA SER A 28 -11.71 19.29 -1.07
C SER A 28 -11.45 17.94 -0.41
N GLY A 29 -12.44 17.06 -0.46
CA GLY A 29 -12.27 15.66 -0.11
C GLY A 29 -11.22 15.08 -1.03
N GLN A 30 -10.05 14.73 -0.48
CA GLN A 30 -9.01 14.09 -1.25
C GLN A 30 -9.53 12.73 -1.73
N SER A 31 -9.75 12.59 -3.04
CA SER A 31 -10.19 11.33 -3.62
C SER A 31 -9.11 10.26 -3.46
N ARG A 32 -9.53 9.02 -3.15
CA ARG A 32 -8.61 7.88 -3.12
C ARG A 32 -7.85 7.78 -4.45
N LYS A 33 -6.53 7.76 -4.38
CA LYS A 33 -5.66 7.43 -5.51
C LYS A 33 -5.25 5.97 -5.39
N VAL A 34 -5.49 5.18 -6.43
CA VAL A 34 -5.00 3.81 -6.55
C VAL A 34 -3.88 3.81 -7.58
N ILE A 35 -2.75 3.20 -7.24
CA ILE A 35 -1.55 3.16 -8.07
C ILE A 35 -1.19 1.70 -8.28
N ASP A 36 -0.93 1.32 -9.53
CA ASP A 36 -0.35 0.01 -9.82
C ASP A 36 1.04 -0.08 -9.19
N PHE A 37 1.24 -1.10 -8.37
CA PHE A 37 2.48 -1.32 -7.62
C PHE A 37 3.23 -2.57 -8.07
N ASN A 38 2.88 -3.13 -9.23
CA ASN A 38 3.41 -4.38 -9.73
C ASN A 38 4.84 -4.32 -10.29
N GLY A 39 5.31 -3.16 -10.76
CA GLY A 39 6.64 -3.08 -11.40
C GLY A 39 7.83 -3.04 -10.42
N GLY A 40 8.97 -3.65 -10.76
CA GLY A 40 10.26 -3.41 -10.12
C GLY A 40 10.48 -4.12 -8.78
N TRP A 41 9.91 -5.29 -8.59
CA TRP A 41 10.14 -6.15 -7.43
C TRP A 41 11.43 -6.95 -7.56
N TRP A 42 11.94 -7.37 -6.41
CA TRP A 42 13.02 -8.33 -6.28
C TRP A 42 12.44 -9.61 -5.70
N PHE A 43 12.83 -10.75 -6.27
CA PHE A 43 12.39 -12.06 -5.82
C PHE A 43 13.57 -12.98 -5.55
N LYS A 44 13.45 -13.78 -4.48
CA LYS A 44 14.39 -14.86 -4.16
C LYS A 44 13.64 -16.02 -3.50
N ARG A 45 13.92 -17.24 -3.95
CA ARG A 45 13.51 -18.46 -3.23
C ARG A 45 14.54 -18.79 -2.17
N ASP A 46 14.11 -18.78 -0.91
CA ASP A 46 14.97 -19.00 0.23
C ASP A 46 14.12 -19.27 1.48
N SER A 47 14.45 -20.32 2.23
CA SER A 47 13.77 -20.66 3.49
C SER A 47 14.32 -19.89 4.70
N SER A 48 15.42 -19.13 4.55
CA SER A 48 15.97 -18.30 5.61
C SER A 48 15.01 -17.17 6.00
N GLN A 49 14.88 -16.94 7.30
CA GLN A 49 14.04 -15.87 7.88
C GLN A 49 14.77 -14.52 8.00
N GLN A 50 16.00 -14.43 7.51
CA GLN A 50 16.88 -13.27 7.67
C GLN A 50 16.40 -11.99 6.97
N TYR A 51 15.43 -12.08 6.06
CA TYR A 51 15.02 -10.98 5.20
C TYR A 51 13.93 -10.09 5.81
N SER A 52 13.34 -10.50 6.94
CA SER A 52 12.33 -9.74 7.70
C SER A 52 12.87 -8.41 8.27
N ASN A 53 14.17 -8.33 8.57
CA ASN A 53 14.80 -7.16 9.19
C ASN A 53 15.60 -6.27 8.22
N GLY A 54 15.40 -6.46 6.91
CA GLY A 54 15.94 -5.58 5.89
C GLY A 54 17.43 -5.77 5.59
N ARG A 55 17.69 -6.38 4.42
CA ARG A 55 18.83 -6.15 3.53
C ARG A 55 18.70 -7.07 2.32
N LYS A 56 18.91 -6.53 1.12
CA LYS A 56 19.12 -7.35 -0.08
C LYS A 56 20.49 -8.02 0.07
N GLY A 57 20.49 -9.33 0.27
CA GLY A 57 21.69 -10.15 0.08
C GLY A 57 21.98 -10.38 -1.40
N GLU A 58 22.82 -11.35 -1.72
CA GLU A 58 23.06 -11.78 -3.11
C GLU A 58 21.96 -12.74 -3.61
N GLY A 59 21.85 -12.87 -4.93
CA GLY A 59 21.00 -13.87 -5.59
C GLY A 59 19.52 -13.49 -5.77
N TRP A 60 19.18 -12.21 -5.64
CA TRP A 60 17.83 -11.72 -5.96
C TRP A 60 17.71 -11.45 -7.45
N ARG A 61 16.59 -11.84 -8.06
CA ARG A 61 16.25 -11.44 -9.44
C ARG A 61 15.21 -10.33 -9.45
N LYS A 62 15.31 -9.44 -10.42
CA LYS A 62 14.32 -8.38 -10.62
C LYS A 62 13.18 -8.89 -11.51
N LEU A 63 11.94 -8.57 -11.16
CA LEU A 63 10.75 -8.93 -11.92
C LEU A 63 9.60 -7.95 -11.67
N ASP A 64 8.53 -8.09 -12.44
CA ASP A 64 7.25 -7.41 -12.23
C ASP A 64 6.18 -8.44 -11.82
N LEU A 65 5.20 -8.01 -11.04
CA LEU A 65 4.03 -8.81 -10.65
C LEU A 65 2.91 -8.71 -11.71
N PRO A 66 1.93 -9.64 -11.73
CA PRO A 66 1.81 -10.85 -10.90
C PRO A 66 2.88 -11.88 -11.26
N HIS A 67 3.25 -12.72 -10.28
CA HIS A 67 4.31 -13.70 -10.46
C HIS A 67 4.03 -15.01 -9.71
N ASP A 68 4.15 -16.12 -10.43
CA ASP A 68 4.12 -17.49 -9.91
C ASP A 68 5.51 -18.10 -10.12
N TRP A 69 6.21 -18.46 -9.03
CA TRP A 69 7.55 -19.05 -9.16
C TRP A 69 7.50 -20.57 -9.38
N SER A 70 6.39 -21.23 -9.08
CA SER A 70 6.29 -22.68 -9.19
C SER A 70 6.26 -23.09 -10.65
N ILE A 71 5.58 -22.32 -11.52
CA ILE A 71 5.51 -22.58 -12.96
C ILE A 71 6.86 -22.50 -13.69
N GLU A 72 7.83 -21.80 -13.10
CA GLU A 72 9.19 -21.68 -13.66
C GLU A 72 10.07 -22.91 -13.34
N MET A 73 9.57 -23.84 -12.52
CA MET A 73 10.34 -24.99 -12.06
C MET A 73 10.16 -26.20 -12.98
N PRO A 74 11.17 -27.08 -13.04
CA PRO A 74 10.99 -28.38 -13.68
C PRO A 74 9.98 -29.21 -12.90
N PHE A 75 9.19 -29.98 -13.62
CA PHE A 75 8.35 -31.03 -13.07
C PHE A 75 9.21 -32.11 -12.39
N ARG A 76 8.81 -32.55 -11.20
CA ARG A 76 9.48 -33.60 -10.43
C ARG A 76 8.48 -34.59 -9.88
N GLU A 77 8.56 -35.85 -10.32
CA GLU A 77 7.71 -36.91 -9.77
C GLU A 77 7.86 -37.05 -8.25
N SER A 78 9.05 -36.76 -7.73
CA SER A 78 9.36 -36.72 -6.30
C SER A 78 8.92 -35.44 -5.58
N SER A 79 8.23 -34.52 -6.26
CA SER A 79 7.77 -33.27 -5.63
C SER A 79 6.83 -33.59 -4.46
N PRO A 80 7.06 -33.00 -3.27
CA PRO A 80 6.16 -33.19 -2.14
C PRO A 80 4.73 -32.68 -2.42
N ALA A 81 4.57 -31.82 -3.43
CA ALA A 81 3.28 -31.29 -3.84
C ALA A 81 2.43 -32.32 -4.63
N GLY A 82 3.06 -33.37 -5.18
CA GLY A 82 2.41 -34.48 -5.86
C GLY A 82 1.60 -34.07 -7.10
N SER A 83 0.76 -34.99 -7.59
CA SER A 83 -0.04 -34.77 -8.81
C SER A 83 -1.06 -33.64 -8.67
N GLY A 84 -1.56 -33.38 -7.46
CA GLY A 84 -2.55 -32.34 -7.18
C GLY A 84 -2.04 -30.92 -7.46
N ALA A 85 -0.72 -30.70 -7.35
CA ALA A 85 -0.05 -29.46 -7.73
C ALA A 85 0.79 -29.62 -9.01
N ALA A 86 0.40 -30.59 -9.85
CA ALA A 86 1.08 -30.91 -11.10
C ALA A 86 2.58 -31.18 -10.95
N TYR A 87 3.04 -31.72 -9.82
CA TYR A 87 4.45 -32.05 -9.58
C TYR A 87 5.41 -30.85 -9.63
N LEU A 88 4.91 -29.64 -9.36
CA LEU A 88 5.70 -28.41 -9.28
C LEU A 88 6.00 -28.06 -7.81
N ASP A 89 7.27 -27.77 -7.53
CA ASP A 89 7.70 -27.43 -6.19
C ASP A 89 7.34 -25.99 -5.79
N GLY A 90 6.72 -25.84 -4.62
CA GLY A 90 6.50 -24.55 -3.95
C GLY A 90 7.68 -24.12 -3.08
N GLY A 91 7.48 -24.07 -1.77
CA GLY A 91 8.49 -23.65 -0.78
C GLY A 91 8.34 -22.19 -0.34
N VAL A 92 9.42 -21.59 0.13
CA VAL A 92 9.43 -20.20 0.64
C VAL A 92 10.01 -19.26 -0.40
N GLY A 93 9.25 -18.23 -0.75
CA GLY A 93 9.65 -17.15 -1.64
C GLY A 93 9.59 -15.81 -0.92
N TRP A 94 10.60 -14.98 -1.14
CA TRP A 94 10.65 -13.61 -0.64
C TRP A 94 10.51 -12.62 -1.79
N TYR A 95 9.67 -11.62 -1.59
CA TYR A 95 9.50 -10.48 -2.47
C TYR A 95 9.93 -9.21 -1.73
N GLN A 96 10.66 -8.34 -2.40
CA GLN A 96 11.10 -7.06 -1.83
C GLN A 96 10.97 -5.93 -2.84
N LYS A 97 10.55 -4.76 -2.35
CA LYS A 97 10.49 -3.54 -3.15
C LYS A 97 10.91 -2.34 -2.33
N THR A 98 11.81 -1.55 -2.89
CA THR A 98 12.17 -0.25 -2.32
C THR A 98 11.48 0.88 -3.07
N PHE A 99 11.00 1.88 -2.34
CA PHE A 99 10.33 3.04 -2.92
C PHE A 99 10.51 4.29 -2.04
N LYS A 100 10.38 5.46 -2.65
CA LYS A 100 10.41 6.75 -1.95
C LYS A 100 9.07 7.44 -2.11
N LEU A 101 8.68 8.19 -1.09
CA LEU A 101 7.47 9.00 -1.10
C LEU A 101 7.82 10.45 -1.45
N ALA A 102 6.96 11.09 -2.24
CA ALA A 102 7.06 12.51 -2.49
C ALA A 102 6.62 13.29 -1.25
N ARG A 103 7.23 14.46 -1.01
CA ARG A 103 6.84 15.32 0.12
C ARG A 103 5.36 15.71 0.10
N ALA A 104 4.77 15.82 -1.09
CA ALA A 104 3.34 16.10 -1.29
C ALA A 104 2.41 14.99 -0.77
N GLU A 105 2.94 13.80 -0.49
CA GLU A 105 2.19 12.67 0.04
C GLU A 105 2.13 12.66 1.57
N GLN A 106 2.91 13.52 2.23
CA GLN A 106 2.96 13.58 3.69
C GLN A 106 1.60 13.95 4.28
N GLY A 107 1.16 13.16 5.28
CA GLY A 107 -0.15 13.30 5.93
C GLY A 107 -1.27 12.49 5.28
N GLN A 108 -1.02 11.83 4.15
CA GLN A 108 -1.98 10.89 3.55
C GLN A 108 -1.93 9.53 4.26
N ARG A 109 -3.05 8.81 4.25
CA ARG A 109 -3.08 7.40 4.64
C ARG A 109 -2.71 6.53 3.44
N ILE A 110 -1.64 5.75 3.59
CA ILE A 110 -1.10 4.89 2.54
C ILE A 110 -1.36 3.44 2.94
N PHE A 111 -1.90 2.67 2.01
CA PHE A 111 -2.18 1.25 2.17
C PHE A 111 -1.50 0.47 1.05
N ILE A 112 -1.03 -0.74 1.35
CA ILE A 112 -0.72 -1.75 0.34
C ILE A 112 -1.90 -2.70 0.25
N ALA A 113 -2.37 -2.97 -0.96
CA ALA A 113 -3.44 -3.91 -1.24
C ALA A 113 -2.89 -5.07 -2.07
N PHE A 114 -3.21 -6.29 -1.65
CA PHE A 114 -2.91 -7.51 -2.37
C PHE A 114 -4.23 -8.15 -2.81
N GLU A 115 -4.35 -8.48 -4.08
CA GLU A 115 -5.54 -9.18 -4.61
C GLU A 115 -5.53 -10.67 -4.23
N GLY A 116 -4.34 -11.23 -4.01
CA GLY A 116 -4.11 -12.58 -3.48
C GLY A 116 -2.61 -12.88 -3.38
N VAL A 117 -2.21 -13.70 -2.41
CA VAL A 117 -0.82 -14.17 -2.25
C VAL A 117 -0.86 -15.61 -1.78
N TYR A 118 -0.54 -16.56 -2.67
CA TYR A 118 -0.57 -17.98 -2.35
C TYR A 118 0.79 -18.45 -1.79
N GLU A 119 0.90 -18.87 -0.53
CA GLU A 119 -0.05 -18.71 0.59
C GLU A 119 0.73 -18.53 1.90
N ASN A 120 0.05 -18.42 3.04
CA ASN A 120 0.70 -18.20 4.34
C ASN A 120 1.66 -16.99 4.35
N SER A 121 1.29 -15.94 3.63
CA SER A 121 2.14 -14.77 3.47
C SER A 121 2.29 -13.99 4.77
N GLU A 122 3.46 -13.40 4.96
CA GLU A 122 3.77 -12.46 6.02
C GLU A 122 4.32 -11.18 5.38
N VAL A 123 3.94 -10.01 5.90
CA VAL A 123 4.30 -8.72 5.30
C VAL A 123 4.98 -7.83 6.34
N TRP A 124 6.08 -7.21 5.92
CA TRP A 124 6.83 -6.23 6.72
C TRP A 124 7.01 -4.95 5.93
N ILE A 125 7.12 -3.82 6.63
CA ILE A 125 7.56 -2.55 6.06
C ILE A 125 8.62 -1.95 6.99
N ASN A 126 9.79 -1.63 6.48
CA ASN A 126 10.90 -1.05 7.26
C ASN A 126 11.22 -1.86 8.53
N GLY A 127 11.11 -3.19 8.47
CA GLY A 127 11.32 -4.09 9.61
C GLY A 127 10.12 -4.26 10.56
N HIS A 128 9.03 -3.51 10.37
CA HIS A 128 7.81 -3.65 11.15
C HIS A 128 6.91 -4.73 10.56
N PHE A 129 6.56 -5.74 11.36
CA PHE A 129 5.59 -6.77 10.97
C PHE A 129 4.17 -6.18 10.90
N LEU A 130 3.53 -6.29 9.74
CA LEU A 130 2.17 -5.81 9.50
C LEU A 130 1.12 -6.89 9.76
N GLY A 131 1.46 -8.14 9.46
CA GLY A 131 0.56 -9.26 9.71
C GLY A 131 0.84 -10.49 8.86
N LYS A 132 0.06 -11.53 9.15
CA LYS A 132 0.06 -12.82 8.45
C LYS A 132 -1.28 -13.06 7.77
N ARG A 133 -1.25 -13.61 6.57
CA ARG A 133 -2.43 -14.05 5.81
C ARG A 133 -2.29 -15.53 5.44
N PRO A 134 -2.97 -16.44 6.16
CA PRO A 134 -2.94 -17.86 5.84
C PRO A 134 -3.55 -18.18 4.46
N ASN A 135 -4.69 -17.55 4.13
CA ASN A 135 -5.43 -17.86 2.92
C ASN A 135 -4.79 -17.26 1.66
N GLY A 136 -4.57 -18.10 0.64
CA GLY A 136 -3.87 -17.72 -0.59
C GLY A 136 -4.68 -16.98 -1.67
N TYR A 137 -6.01 -16.88 -1.52
CA TYR A 137 -6.90 -16.48 -2.63
C TYR A 137 -7.72 -15.22 -2.35
N ILE A 138 -7.88 -14.82 -1.08
CA ILE A 138 -8.69 -13.65 -0.72
C ILE A 138 -7.83 -12.40 -0.58
N GLY A 139 -8.25 -11.31 -1.21
CA GLY A 139 -7.57 -10.03 -1.10
C GLY A 139 -7.50 -9.50 0.34
N PHE A 140 -6.48 -8.70 0.62
CA PHE A 140 -6.25 -8.06 1.91
C PHE A 140 -5.43 -6.78 1.75
N GLU A 141 -5.47 -5.91 2.75
CA GLU A 141 -4.71 -4.67 2.77
C GLU A 141 -4.11 -4.41 4.15
N TYR A 142 -2.98 -3.69 4.16
CA TYR A 142 -2.34 -3.21 5.38
C TYR A 142 -2.10 -1.70 5.29
N GLU A 143 -2.33 -0.99 6.39
CA GLU A 143 -1.96 0.42 6.48
C GLU A 143 -0.45 0.55 6.69
N LEU A 144 0.22 1.27 5.78
CA LEU A 144 1.66 1.54 5.82
C LEU A 144 2.00 2.82 6.58
N SER A 145 1.08 3.80 6.60
CA SER A 145 1.30 5.18 7.09
C SER A 145 2.12 5.29 8.38
N PRO A 146 1.85 4.48 9.43
CA PRO A 146 2.57 4.58 10.71
C PRO A 146 4.05 4.22 10.64
N TYR A 147 4.48 3.49 9.61
CA TYR A 147 5.81 2.87 9.51
C TYR A 147 6.67 3.44 8.38
N LEU A 148 6.13 4.36 7.59
CA LEU A 148 6.81 4.95 6.44
C LEU A 148 7.82 6.02 6.85
N TYR A 149 8.95 6.04 6.14
CA TYR A 149 9.89 7.15 6.14
C TYR A 149 9.39 8.23 5.16
N TRP A 150 9.12 9.42 5.70
CA TRP A 150 8.60 10.59 4.98
C TRP A 150 9.69 11.61 4.61
N ASP A 151 10.93 11.36 5.01
CA ASP A 151 12.10 12.25 4.86
C ASP A 151 12.90 12.00 3.58
N GLY A 152 12.34 11.25 2.62
CA GLY A 152 12.97 10.92 1.34
C GLY A 152 13.93 9.72 1.38
N ARG A 153 14.08 9.07 2.54
CA ARG A 153 14.71 7.74 2.62
C ARG A 153 13.88 6.70 1.87
N GLU A 154 14.55 5.62 1.46
CA GLU A 154 13.86 4.47 0.87
C GLU A 154 13.09 3.73 1.94
N ASN A 155 11.83 3.46 1.64
CA ASN A 155 11.02 2.47 2.32
C ASN A 155 11.30 1.11 1.71
N LEU A 156 11.43 0.07 2.54
CA LEU A 156 11.56 -1.31 2.12
C LEU A 156 10.30 -2.07 2.53
N LEU A 157 9.56 -2.52 1.52
CA LEU A 157 8.49 -3.51 1.64
C LEU A 157 9.04 -4.89 1.29
#